data_AF-A0A7L0JJC9-F1
#
_entry.id   AF-A0A7L0JJC9-F1
#
_cell.length_a   1.000
_cell.length_b   1.000
_cell.length_c   1.000
_cell.angle_alpha   90.00
_cell.angle_beta   90.00
_cell.angle_gamma   90.00
#
_symmetry.space_group_name_H-M   'P 1'
#
loop_
_entity.id
_entity.type
_entity.pdbx_description
1 polymer ?
#
loop_
_entity_poly.entity_id
_entity_poly.type
_entity_poly.pdbx_seq_one_letter_code
_entity_poly.pdbx_strand_id
1 'polypeptide(L)'
;YGFYTGFDSDNSSGDFSEANHKVTEMLDLDPHRSNRTGKHNGETEIQENGIKRHRTSLPAPMFSRSDFSVWSILKKCIGLELSKITMPIVFNEPLSFLQRITEYMEHIYLINKACSHADPLERMQAVAAFAVSAVASQWERTGKPFNPLLGETYELTREDLGFRFISEQVSHHPPISAFYSEGLNKDFVFHGSIYPKLKFWGKSIEAEPRGTITLELLKHNEAYTWTNPTCCVHNVIIGKLWLEQYGTVEIVNH
;
A
#
# COMPACT_ATOMS: atom_id res chain seq x y z
N TYR A 1 -36.85 -8.27 -16.16
CA TYR A 1 -38.21 -7.85 -15.79
C TYR A 1 -38.33 -7.85 -14.28
N GLY A 2 -38.27 -6.66 -13.63
CA GLY A 2 -38.46 -6.40 -12.19
C GLY A 2 -37.40 -7.03 -11.27
N PHE A 3 -36.82 -6.39 -10.25
CA PHE A 3 -37.47 -5.56 -9.25
C PHE A 3 -36.52 -4.49 -8.66
N TYR A 4 -37.06 -3.26 -8.62
CA TYR A 4 -37.03 -2.24 -7.57
C TYR A 4 -35.71 -1.72 -6.98
N THR A 5 -35.36 -0.53 -7.47
CA THR A 5 -34.60 0.54 -6.80
C THR A 5 -35.47 1.23 -5.75
N GLY A 6 -34.96 1.41 -4.52
CA GLY A 6 -35.54 2.28 -3.50
C GLY A 6 -34.49 3.28 -3.03
N PHE A 7 -34.55 4.49 -3.56
CA PHE A 7 -34.03 5.69 -2.93
C PHE A 7 -35.10 6.18 -1.96
N ASP A 8 -34.75 6.39 -0.70
CA ASP A 8 -35.51 7.27 0.19
C ASP A 8 -34.54 8.20 0.92
N SER A 9 -34.77 9.48 0.64
CA SER A 9 -34.23 10.67 1.26
C SER A 9 -35.07 11.01 2.48
N ASP A 10 -34.47 11.20 3.65
CA ASP A 10 -35.12 11.88 4.77
C ASP A 10 -34.29 13.06 5.26
N ASN A 11 -34.86 14.23 5.01
CA ASN A 11 -34.50 15.54 5.54
C ASN A 11 -35.07 15.64 6.96
N SER A 12 -34.23 15.96 7.95
CA SER A 12 -34.71 16.46 9.24
C SER A 12 -33.78 17.55 9.75
N SER A 13 -34.17 18.78 9.45
CA SER A 13 -33.71 20.04 10.05
C SER A 13 -34.16 20.14 11.52
N GLY A 14 -33.23 20.43 12.42
CA GLY A 14 -33.51 20.79 13.81
C GLY A 14 -32.49 21.82 14.30
N ASP A 15 -32.92 23.08 14.32
CA ASP A 15 -32.23 24.22 14.91
C ASP A 15 -32.00 24.04 16.41
N PHE A 16 -30.80 24.40 16.89
CA PHE A 16 -30.61 24.93 18.24
C PHE A 16 -29.55 26.04 18.20
N SER A 17 -30.03 27.28 18.36
CA SER A 17 -29.22 28.48 18.47
C SER A 17 -29.07 28.93 19.93
N GLU A 18 -27.97 29.63 20.18
CA GLU A 18 -27.69 30.58 21.25
C GLU A 18 -27.28 30.08 22.65
N ALA A 19 -25.97 30.16 22.91
CA ALA A 19 -25.45 30.77 24.12
C ALA A 19 -24.16 31.55 23.78
N ASN A 20 -24.30 32.87 23.72
CA ASN A 20 -23.24 33.85 23.53
C ASN A 20 -22.76 34.30 24.91
N HIS A 21 -21.45 34.28 25.21
CA HIS A 21 -20.80 35.38 25.96
C HIS A 21 -19.27 35.29 25.98
N LYS A 22 -18.67 36.25 25.26
CA LYS A 22 -17.52 37.10 25.62
C LYS A 22 -16.19 36.39 25.96
N VAL A 23 -15.18 36.55 25.10
CA VAL A 23 -14.12 37.59 25.26
C VAL A 23 -13.56 37.93 23.87
N THR A 24 -13.52 39.22 23.56
CA THR A 24 -13.04 39.83 22.32
C THR A 24 -11.70 40.54 22.59
N GLU A 25 -10.82 40.51 21.59
CA GLU A 25 -9.70 41.44 21.29
C GLU A 25 -8.49 41.49 22.23
N MET A 26 -7.28 41.28 21.67
CA MET A 26 -6.47 42.40 21.16
C MET A 26 -5.16 41.95 20.48
N LEU A 27 -5.04 42.37 19.22
CA LEU A 27 -3.88 43.03 18.57
C LEU A 27 -2.68 42.22 18.05
N ASP A 28 -2.60 42.23 16.71
CA ASP A 28 -1.40 42.24 15.86
C ASP A 28 -0.27 43.11 16.40
N LEU A 29 0.97 42.58 16.40
CA LEU A 29 2.19 43.38 16.21
C LEU A 29 3.30 42.52 15.58
N ASP A 30 3.58 42.81 14.32
CA ASP A 30 4.76 42.39 13.56
C ASP A 30 5.90 43.41 13.79
N PRO A 31 7.17 42.97 14.00
CA PRO A 31 8.28 43.84 13.61
C PRO A 31 9.44 43.07 12.94
N HIS A 32 9.71 43.40 11.68
CA HIS A 32 10.94 43.04 10.98
C HIS A 32 12.16 43.89 11.43
N ARG A 33 13.34 43.24 11.38
CA ARG A 33 14.75 43.72 11.45
C ARG A 33 15.30 44.03 12.85
N SER A 34 16.51 43.61 13.24
CA SER A 34 17.68 43.05 12.55
C SER A 34 18.67 42.45 13.55
N ASN A 35 19.40 41.39 13.21
CA ASN A 35 20.88 41.35 13.33
C ASN A 35 21.47 40.09 12.69
N ARG A 36 22.45 40.29 11.81
CA ARG A 36 23.30 39.26 11.22
C ARG A 36 24.38 38.83 12.21
N THR A 37 24.48 37.54 12.49
CA THR A 37 25.74 36.84 12.80
C THR A 37 25.61 35.39 12.34
N GLY A 38 26.62 34.90 11.63
CA GLY A 38 26.53 33.71 10.78
C GLY A 38 26.54 32.36 11.52
N LYS A 39 25.99 31.36 10.84
CA LYS A 39 26.43 29.96 10.90
C LYS A 39 25.93 29.24 9.64
N HIS A 40 26.87 28.74 8.85
CA HIS A 40 26.65 27.69 7.86
C HIS A 40 25.87 26.55 8.51
N ASN A 41 24.76 26.13 7.92
CA ASN A 41 24.22 24.78 8.03
C ASN A 41 23.39 24.52 6.77
N GLY A 42 23.68 23.41 6.08
CA GLY A 42 23.11 23.05 4.80
C GLY A 42 21.59 23.14 4.82
N GLU A 43 21.05 23.89 3.85
CA GLU A 43 19.64 23.84 3.51
C GLU A 43 19.32 22.38 3.18
N THR A 44 18.59 21.73 4.07
CA THR A 44 17.96 20.45 3.77
C THR A 44 17.01 20.76 2.64
N GLU A 45 17.31 20.27 1.43
CA GLU A 45 16.43 20.43 0.27
C GLU A 45 15.01 20.07 0.73
N ILE A 46 14.10 21.04 0.60
CA ILE A 46 12.71 20.85 0.98
C ILE A 46 12.14 19.92 -0.07
N GLN A 47 11.84 18.68 0.32
CA GLN A 47 11.13 17.73 -0.53
C GLN A 47 9.87 18.42 -1.08
N GLU A 48 9.51 18.18 -2.34
CA GLU A 48 8.38 18.85 -3.02
C GLU A 48 7.06 18.74 -2.24
N ASN A 49 6.93 17.73 -1.38
CA ASN A 49 5.78 17.46 -0.53
C ASN A 49 5.85 18.09 0.89
N GLY A 50 6.89 18.88 1.20
CA GLY A 50 7.08 19.53 2.49
C GLY A 50 7.45 18.60 3.65
N ILE A 51 7.75 17.32 3.39
CA ILE A 51 8.16 16.36 4.42
C ILE A 51 9.61 16.64 4.85
N LYS A 52 9.80 17.01 6.12
CA LYS A 52 11.13 17.20 6.72
C LYS A 52 11.67 15.96 7.41
N ARG A 53 10.79 15.07 7.88
CA ARG A 53 11.16 13.84 8.61
C ARG A 53 10.03 12.82 8.55
N HIS A 54 10.34 11.58 8.16
CA HIS A 54 9.39 10.47 8.20
C HIS A 54 9.15 10.01 9.65
N ARG A 55 7.90 9.65 9.97
CA ARG A 55 7.55 9.07 11.27
C ARG A 55 8.22 7.70 11.45
N THR A 56 8.61 7.37 12.68
CA THR A 56 9.22 6.08 13.04
C THR A 56 8.30 5.20 13.88
N SER A 57 7.12 5.69 14.26
CA SER A 57 6.11 4.96 15.01
C SER A 57 4.70 5.46 14.69
N LEU A 58 3.71 4.62 15.02
CA LEU A 58 2.29 5.01 15.01
C LEU A 58 1.89 5.60 16.37
N PRO A 59 0.79 6.39 16.43
CA PRO A 59 0.32 6.98 17.69
C PRO A 59 -0.08 5.98 18.77
N ALA A 60 -0.37 4.73 18.39
CA ALA A 60 -0.76 3.66 19.31
C ALA A 60 -0.20 2.30 18.84
N PRO A 61 0.11 1.38 19.77
CA PRO A 61 0.45 0.00 19.42
C PRO A 61 -0.77 -0.73 18.86
N MET A 62 -0.53 -1.77 18.05
CA MET A 62 -1.59 -2.70 17.64
C MET A 62 -2.06 -3.50 18.86
N PHE A 63 -3.37 -3.71 18.99
CA PHE A 63 -3.92 -4.62 20.01
C PHE A 63 -3.49 -6.07 19.72
N SER A 64 -3.50 -6.93 20.74
CA SER A 64 -3.13 -8.33 20.54
C SER A 64 -4.20 -9.07 19.75
N ARG A 65 -3.80 -9.69 18.64
CA ARG A 65 -4.69 -10.54 17.81
C ARG A 65 -5.07 -11.84 18.51
N SER A 66 -4.35 -12.25 19.56
CA SER A 66 -4.70 -13.41 20.40
C SER A 66 -6.06 -13.29 21.07
N ASP A 67 -6.54 -12.06 21.23
CA ASP A 67 -7.75 -11.76 21.99
C ASP A 67 -9.01 -11.92 21.13
N PHE A 68 -8.84 -12.12 19.81
CA PHE A 68 -9.91 -12.28 18.83
C PHE A 68 -9.75 -13.57 18.03
N SER A 69 -10.68 -14.51 18.23
CA SER A 69 -10.74 -15.75 17.46
C SER A 69 -11.51 -15.53 16.16
N VAL A 70 -10.89 -15.79 15.00
CA VAL A 70 -11.59 -15.81 13.70
C VAL A 70 -12.78 -16.79 13.75
N TRP A 71 -12.61 -17.93 14.43
CA TRP A 71 -13.69 -18.89 14.69
C TRP A 71 -14.85 -18.28 15.49
N SER A 72 -14.61 -17.38 16.44
CA SER A 72 -15.71 -16.72 17.17
C SER A 72 -16.60 -15.85 16.27
N ILE A 73 -16.06 -15.33 15.17
CA ILE A 73 -16.80 -14.58 14.16
C ILE A 73 -17.45 -15.55 13.19
N LEU A 74 -16.69 -16.49 12.61
CA LEU A 74 -17.24 -17.52 11.73
C LEU A 74 -18.39 -18.32 12.40
N LYS A 75 -18.32 -18.56 13.72
CA LYS A 75 -19.39 -19.19 14.51
C LYS A 75 -20.65 -18.35 14.57
N LYS A 76 -20.53 -17.01 14.72
CA LYS A 76 -21.66 -16.07 14.64
C LYS A 76 -22.28 -16.01 13.24
N CYS A 77 -21.55 -16.51 12.25
CA CYS A 77 -21.93 -16.55 10.85
C CYS A 77 -22.52 -17.89 10.40
N ILE A 78 -22.55 -18.91 11.26
CA ILE A 78 -23.14 -20.21 10.94
C ILE A 78 -24.65 -20.03 10.71
N GLY A 79 -25.11 -20.31 9.48
CA GLY A 79 -26.51 -20.15 9.06
C GLY A 79 -26.80 -18.85 8.29
N LEU A 80 -25.82 -17.94 8.17
CA LEU A 80 -25.89 -16.76 7.29
C LEU A 80 -25.08 -17.01 6.02
N GLU A 81 -25.45 -16.34 4.92
CA GLU A 81 -24.60 -16.33 3.72
C GLU A 81 -23.25 -15.68 4.05
N LEU A 82 -22.16 -16.45 3.88
CA LEU A 82 -20.79 -16.03 4.20
C LEU A 82 -20.37 -14.70 3.51
N SER A 83 -20.99 -14.38 2.37
CA SER A 83 -20.77 -13.14 1.61
C SER A 83 -21.29 -11.86 2.29
N LYS A 84 -22.17 -11.97 3.30
CA LYS A 84 -22.77 -10.82 4.01
C LYS A 84 -22.01 -10.40 5.27
N ILE A 85 -20.89 -11.05 5.58
CA ILE A 85 -20.12 -10.78 6.80
C ILE A 85 -18.93 -9.89 6.48
N THR A 86 -19.00 -8.65 6.97
CA THR A 86 -17.87 -7.74 6.95
C THR A 86 -16.79 -8.26 7.90
N MET A 87 -15.58 -8.47 7.37
CA MET A 87 -14.41 -8.80 8.19
C MET A 87 -14.23 -7.71 9.26
N PRO A 88 -14.18 -8.07 10.55
CA PRO A 88 -13.97 -7.09 11.60
C PRO A 88 -12.66 -6.32 11.39
N ILE A 89 -12.70 -5.01 11.59
CA ILE A 89 -11.53 -4.12 11.43
C ILE A 89 -10.32 -4.57 12.27
N VAL A 90 -10.53 -5.37 13.31
CA VAL A 90 -9.47 -5.94 14.13
C VAL A 90 -8.54 -6.91 13.37
N PHE A 91 -8.95 -7.44 12.22
CA PHE A 91 -8.05 -8.25 11.37
C PHE A 91 -7.26 -7.40 10.39
N ASN A 92 -7.63 -6.13 10.23
CA ASN A 92 -6.94 -5.23 9.34
C ASN A 92 -5.64 -4.73 9.94
N GLU A 93 -4.70 -4.41 9.07
CA GLU A 93 -3.61 -3.50 9.39
C GLU A 93 -3.97 -2.09 8.89
N PRO A 94 -3.38 -1.01 9.43
CA PRO A 94 -3.73 0.36 9.08
C PRO A 94 -3.09 0.82 7.76
N LEU A 95 -3.21 0.00 6.71
CA LEU A 95 -2.74 0.28 5.35
C LEU A 95 -3.78 -0.16 4.33
N SER A 96 -3.98 0.66 3.30
CA SER A 96 -4.70 0.29 2.07
C SER A 96 -3.89 -0.74 1.28
N PHE A 97 -4.56 -1.57 0.48
CA PHE A 97 -3.86 -2.48 -0.42
C PHE A 97 -3.00 -1.72 -1.44
N LEU A 98 -3.37 -0.50 -1.81
CA LEU A 98 -2.55 0.36 -2.67
C LEU A 98 -1.18 0.66 -2.03
N GLN A 99 -1.19 0.97 -0.74
CA GLN A 99 0.03 1.20 0.04
C GLN A 99 0.86 -0.09 0.19
N ARG A 100 0.20 -1.24 0.34
CA ARG A 100 0.87 -2.56 0.38
C ARG A 100 1.65 -2.83 -0.92
N ILE A 101 1.09 -2.47 -2.08
CA ILE A 101 1.77 -2.64 -3.38
C ILE A 101 2.98 -1.73 -3.49
N THR A 102 2.92 -0.49 -2.96
CA THR A 102 4.06 0.43 -2.97
C THR A 102 5.29 -0.10 -2.25
N GLU A 103 5.12 -1.02 -1.29
CA GLU A 103 6.24 -1.67 -0.60
C GLU A 103 7.13 -2.51 -1.53
N TYR A 104 6.69 -2.84 -2.75
CA TYR A 104 7.56 -3.40 -3.79
C TYR A 104 8.82 -2.54 -4.03
N MET A 105 8.72 -1.24 -3.77
CA MET A 105 9.78 -0.26 -3.96
C MET A 105 10.74 -0.13 -2.76
N GLU A 106 10.57 -0.91 -1.67
CA GLU A 106 11.43 -0.82 -0.47
C GLU A 106 12.92 -0.98 -0.81
N HIS A 107 13.23 -1.86 -1.76
CA HIS A 107 14.60 -2.21 -2.16
C HIS A 107 14.97 -1.66 -3.55
N ILE A 108 14.46 -0.46 -3.89
CA ILE A 108 14.70 0.21 -5.19
C ILE A 108 16.18 0.33 -5.59
N TYR A 109 17.11 0.36 -4.63
CA TYR A 109 18.54 0.37 -4.92
C TYR A 109 19.01 -0.82 -5.78
N LEU A 110 18.26 -1.93 -5.81
CA LEU A 110 18.53 -3.08 -6.68
C LEU A 110 18.23 -2.78 -8.16
N ILE A 111 17.19 -1.98 -8.43
CA ILE A 111 16.92 -1.47 -9.79
C ILE A 111 18.04 -0.50 -10.18
N ASN A 112 18.42 0.43 -9.29
CA ASN A 112 19.52 1.37 -9.56
C ASN A 112 20.83 0.63 -9.87
N LYS A 113 21.10 -0.47 -9.14
CA LYS A 113 22.21 -1.38 -9.42
C LYS A 113 22.09 -2.01 -10.81
N ALA A 114 20.92 -2.55 -11.17
CA ALA A 114 20.67 -3.09 -12.51
C ALA A 114 20.91 -2.04 -13.61
N CYS A 115 20.40 -0.80 -13.46
CA CYS A 115 20.64 0.30 -14.39
C CYS A 115 22.14 0.58 -14.63
N SER A 116 22.97 0.40 -13.60
CA SER A 116 24.41 0.66 -13.66
C SER A 116 25.25 -0.44 -14.32
N HIS A 117 24.76 -1.69 -14.36
CA HIS A 117 25.52 -2.83 -14.87
C HIS A 117 25.55 -2.87 -16.40
N ALA A 118 26.74 -3.12 -16.96
CA ALA A 118 26.93 -3.25 -18.40
C ALA A 118 26.59 -4.67 -18.92
N ASP A 119 26.86 -5.71 -18.12
CA ASP A 119 26.56 -7.10 -18.46
C ASP A 119 25.07 -7.41 -18.25
N PRO A 120 24.32 -7.87 -19.28
CA PRO A 120 22.93 -8.31 -19.14
C PRO A 120 22.70 -9.36 -18.07
N LEU A 121 23.68 -10.24 -17.81
CA LEU A 121 23.56 -11.28 -16.78
C LEU A 121 23.59 -10.67 -15.37
N GLU A 122 24.48 -9.70 -15.12
CA GLU A 122 24.53 -8.97 -13.85
C GLU A 122 23.25 -8.15 -13.63
N ARG A 123 22.68 -7.58 -14.70
CA ARG A 123 21.37 -6.92 -14.66
C ARG A 123 20.28 -7.89 -14.26
N MET A 124 20.21 -9.06 -14.90
CA MET A 124 19.22 -10.10 -14.57
C MET A 124 19.33 -10.55 -13.11
N GLN A 125 20.55 -10.70 -12.58
CA GLN A 125 20.76 -11.03 -11.16
C GLN A 125 20.19 -9.95 -10.23
N ALA A 126 20.40 -8.67 -10.55
CA ALA A 126 19.86 -7.55 -9.79
C ALA A 126 18.32 -7.45 -9.89
N VAL A 127 17.76 -7.68 -11.08
CA VAL A 127 16.31 -7.73 -11.31
C VAL A 127 15.68 -8.90 -10.55
N ALA A 128 16.32 -10.07 -10.53
CA ALA A 128 15.86 -11.22 -9.75
C ALA A 128 15.89 -10.95 -8.25
N ALA A 129 16.96 -10.33 -7.75
CA ALA A 129 17.04 -9.90 -6.36
C ALA A 129 15.94 -8.89 -6.02
N PHE A 130 15.66 -7.93 -6.92
CA PHE A 130 14.56 -6.98 -6.76
C PHE A 130 13.21 -7.70 -6.67
N ALA A 131 12.90 -8.61 -7.61
CA ALA A 131 11.65 -9.37 -7.62
C ALA A 131 11.41 -10.16 -6.32
N VAL A 132 12.45 -10.77 -5.75
CA VAL A 132 12.36 -11.46 -4.45
C VAL A 132 12.18 -10.48 -3.29
N SER A 133 12.96 -9.39 -3.27
CA SER A 133 12.89 -8.41 -2.19
C SER A 133 11.57 -7.64 -2.14
N ALA A 134 10.91 -7.42 -3.29
CA ALA A 134 9.62 -6.76 -3.39
C ALA A 134 8.52 -7.46 -2.56
N VAL A 135 8.66 -8.77 -2.34
CA VAL A 135 7.70 -9.57 -1.57
C VAL A 135 8.22 -9.99 -0.19
N ALA A 136 9.35 -9.44 0.27
CA ALA A 136 9.99 -9.83 1.53
C ALA A 136 9.24 -9.31 2.78
N SER A 137 8.58 -8.15 2.69
CA SER A 137 7.92 -7.48 3.83
C SER A 137 6.68 -8.22 4.37
N GLN A 138 6.31 -9.36 3.77
CA GLN A 138 5.10 -10.10 4.13
C GLN A 138 5.28 -10.99 5.38
N TRP A 139 6.53 -11.27 5.79
CA TRP A 139 6.80 -12.06 7.00
C TRP A 139 6.14 -11.40 8.23
N GLU A 140 5.45 -12.21 9.04
CA GLU A 140 4.66 -11.79 10.23
C GLU A 140 3.49 -10.81 9.99
N ARG A 141 3.28 -10.31 8.77
CA ARG A 141 2.14 -9.43 8.42
C ARG A 141 0.87 -10.20 8.11
N THR A 142 0.30 -10.79 9.16
CA THR A 142 -0.99 -11.48 9.15
C THR A 142 -2.20 -10.54 9.06
N GLY A 143 -1.96 -9.22 9.07
CA GLY A 143 -2.98 -8.20 8.86
C GLY A 143 -3.46 -8.14 7.42
N LYS A 144 -4.79 -8.14 7.24
CA LYS A 144 -5.40 -7.88 5.95
C LYS A 144 -5.29 -6.36 5.66
N PRO A 145 -4.76 -5.92 4.52
CA PRO A 145 -4.85 -4.51 4.16
C PRO A 145 -6.32 -4.13 3.93
N PHE A 146 -6.64 -2.84 4.07
CA PHE A 146 -7.95 -2.33 3.67
C PHE A 146 -8.16 -2.55 2.17
N ASN A 147 -9.37 -3.01 1.82
CA ASN A 147 -9.77 -3.12 0.43
C ASN A 147 -9.99 -1.70 -0.11
N PRO A 148 -9.25 -1.25 -1.12
CA PRO A 148 -9.39 0.11 -1.61
C PRO A 148 -10.78 0.36 -2.19
N LEU A 149 -11.27 1.59 -2.08
CA LEU A 149 -12.47 2.02 -2.79
C LEU A 149 -12.20 2.11 -4.29
N LEU A 150 -13.23 1.94 -5.14
CA LEU A 150 -13.08 2.17 -6.58
C LEU A 150 -12.67 3.63 -6.83
N GLY A 151 -11.58 3.85 -7.58
CA GLY A 151 -11.00 5.17 -7.82
C GLY A 151 -10.17 5.73 -6.65
N GLU A 152 -9.99 4.98 -5.55
CA GLU A 152 -9.00 5.34 -4.53
C GLU A 152 -7.60 5.38 -5.18
N THR A 153 -6.82 6.41 -4.83
CA THR A 153 -5.44 6.57 -5.28
C THR A 153 -4.48 6.61 -4.10
N TYR A 154 -3.23 6.22 -4.34
CA TYR A 154 -2.14 6.41 -3.41
C TYR A 154 -0.86 6.79 -4.17
N GLU A 155 -0.19 7.83 -3.69
CA GLU A 155 1.07 8.33 -4.24
C GLU A 155 2.20 8.32 -3.20
N LEU A 156 3.43 8.13 -3.68
CA LEU A 156 4.64 8.22 -2.87
C LEU A 156 5.79 8.75 -3.72
N THR A 157 6.36 9.89 -3.30
CA THR A 157 7.63 10.40 -3.82
C THR A 157 8.71 10.21 -2.77
N ARG A 158 9.82 9.60 -3.17
CA ARG A 158 11.02 9.39 -2.35
C ARG A 158 12.21 9.96 -3.10
N GLU A 159 12.40 11.27 -3.00
CA GLU A 159 13.56 11.97 -3.58
C GLU A 159 14.88 11.38 -3.08
N ASP A 160 14.92 11.03 -1.80
CA ASP A 160 16.08 10.40 -1.15
C ASP A 160 16.42 9.01 -1.72
N LEU A 161 15.45 8.33 -2.34
CA LEU A 161 15.65 7.05 -3.04
C LEU A 161 15.59 7.16 -4.56
N GLY A 162 15.26 8.33 -5.10
CA GLY A 162 15.26 8.60 -6.54
C GLY A 162 14.04 8.07 -7.31
N PHE A 163 12.85 7.92 -6.70
CA PHE A 163 11.65 7.49 -7.44
C PHE A 163 10.37 8.23 -7.02
N ARG A 164 9.37 8.16 -7.91
CA ARG A 164 7.97 8.46 -7.59
C ARG A 164 7.06 7.31 -8.00
N PHE A 165 5.94 7.18 -7.31
CA PHE A 165 5.00 6.07 -7.43
C PHE A 165 3.56 6.59 -7.36
N ILE A 166 2.69 6.05 -8.21
CA ILE A 166 1.25 6.26 -8.18
C ILE A 166 0.54 4.91 -8.33
N SER A 167 -0.58 4.75 -7.64
CA SER A 167 -1.45 3.59 -7.77
C SER A 167 -2.91 3.99 -7.68
N GLU A 168 -3.77 3.20 -8.32
CA GLU A 168 -5.21 3.41 -8.36
C GLU A 168 -5.94 2.06 -8.29
N GLN A 169 -7.05 2.05 -7.56
CA GLN A 169 -8.01 0.95 -7.63
C GLN A 169 -8.90 1.11 -8.87
N VAL A 170 -8.49 0.50 -9.98
CA VAL A 170 -9.14 0.67 -11.30
C VAL A 170 -10.37 -0.21 -11.50
N SER A 171 -10.59 -1.21 -10.64
CA SER A 171 -11.79 -2.06 -10.69
C SER A 171 -12.11 -2.62 -9.30
N HIS A 172 -13.40 -2.84 -9.01
CA HIS A 172 -13.87 -3.46 -7.76
C HIS A 172 -14.39 -4.90 -7.95
N HIS A 173 -14.86 -5.24 -9.16
CA HIS A 173 -15.39 -6.57 -9.50
C HIS A 173 -14.87 -7.03 -10.87
N PRO A 174 -13.70 -7.71 -10.93
CA PRO A 174 -12.83 -8.09 -9.81
C PRO A 174 -12.03 -6.91 -9.23
N PRO A 175 -11.51 -7.00 -7.99
CA PRO A 175 -10.68 -5.96 -7.40
C PRO A 175 -9.31 -5.93 -8.09
N ILE A 176 -9.04 -4.88 -8.88
CA ILE A 176 -7.76 -4.69 -9.58
C ILE A 176 -7.15 -3.37 -9.12
N SER A 177 -5.92 -3.43 -8.65
CA SER A 177 -5.10 -2.26 -8.33
C SER A 177 -4.00 -2.13 -9.38
N ALA A 178 -3.96 -1.01 -10.09
CA ALA A 178 -2.89 -0.67 -11.02
C ALA A 178 -1.86 0.20 -10.32
N PHE A 179 -0.60 0.09 -10.73
CA PHE A 179 0.47 0.94 -10.23
C PHE A 179 1.48 1.29 -11.32
N TYR A 180 2.11 2.44 -11.14
CA TYR A 180 3.16 2.96 -12.00
C TYR A 180 4.20 3.68 -11.15
N SER A 181 5.47 3.42 -11.42
CA SER A 181 6.60 4.07 -10.78
C SER A 181 7.67 4.38 -11.81
N GLU A 182 8.35 5.50 -11.62
CA GLU A 182 9.47 5.90 -12.47
C GLU A 182 10.60 6.46 -11.62
N GLY A 183 11.82 6.25 -12.11
CA GLY A 183 13.00 6.88 -11.54
C GLY A 183 13.00 8.39 -11.84
N LEU A 184 13.35 9.20 -10.84
CA LEU A 184 13.43 10.66 -11.01
C LEU A 184 14.49 11.07 -12.05
N ASN A 185 15.49 10.21 -12.27
CA ASN A 185 16.52 10.36 -13.29
C ASN A 185 16.15 9.75 -14.65
N LYS A 186 14.91 9.27 -14.83
CA LYS A 186 14.42 8.62 -16.05
C LYS A 186 15.28 7.41 -16.49
N ASP A 187 15.72 6.64 -15.52
CA ASP A 187 16.55 5.45 -15.69
C ASP A 187 15.74 4.15 -15.74
N PHE A 188 14.58 4.10 -15.06
CA PHE A 188 13.67 2.96 -15.10
C PHE A 188 12.19 3.36 -15.08
N VAL A 189 11.35 2.41 -15.50
CA VAL A 189 9.89 2.41 -15.25
C VAL A 189 9.50 1.07 -14.65
N PHE A 190 8.71 1.07 -13.58
CA PHE A 190 8.21 -0.13 -12.93
C PHE A 190 6.69 -0.05 -12.79
N HIS A 191 5.97 -0.97 -13.42
CA HIS A 191 4.50 -0.90 -13.48
C HIS A 191 3.86 -2.29 -13.53
N GLY A 192 2.56 -2.31 -13.28
CA GLY A 192 1.77 -3.52 -13.37
C GLY A 192 0.38 -3.33 -12.81
N SER A 193 -0.34 -4.43 -12.68
CA SER A 193 -1.61 -4.48 -11.95
C SER A 193 -1.71 -5.78 -11.18
N ILE A 194 -2.41 -5.74 -10.05
CA ILE A 194 -2.60 -6.90 -9.18
C ILE A 194 -4.09 -7.13 -8.96
N TYR A 195 -4.52 -8.35 -9.31
CA TYR A 195 -5.80 -8.93 -8.90
C TYR A 195 -5.52 -10.07 -7.92
N PRO A 196 -5.72 -9.87 -6.60
CA PRO A 196 -5.51 -10.90 -5.60
C PRO A 196 -6.68 -11.90 -5.60
N LYS A 197 -6.55 -13.00 -6.35
CA LYS A 197 -7.59 -14.03 -6.41
C LYS A 197 -7.50 -14.92 -5.17
N LEU A 198 -8.56 -14.90 -4.36
CA LEU A 198 -8.63 -15.68 -3.12
C LEU A 198 -9.22 -17.08 -3.35
N LYS A 199 -8.63 -18.10 -2.74
CA LYS A 199 -9.14 -19.48 -2.64
C LYS A 199 -9.10 -19.95 -1.19
N PHE A 200 -10.19 -20.52 -0.71
CA PHE A 200 -10.28 -21.06 0.66
C PHE A 200 -10.17 -22.59 0.64
N TRP A 201 -9.21 -23.13 1.39
CA TRP A 201 -8.90 -24.57 1.46
C TRP A 201 -9.23 -25.17 2.83
N GLY A 202 -10.26 -24.64 3.50
CA GLY A 202 -10.65 -25.09 4.84
C GLY A 202 -9.77 -24.48 5.94
N LYS A 203 -8.51 -24.86 6.05
CA LYS A 203 -7.60 -24.34 7.11
C LYS A 203 -6.71 -23.19 6.66
N SER A 204 -6.66 -22.93 5.36
CA SER A 204 -5.79 -21.91 4.76
C SER A 204 -6.52 -21.10 3.70
N ILE A 205 -6.07 -19.87 3.48
CA ILE A 205 -6.51 -19.00 2.38
C ILE A 205 -5.30 -18.74 1.49
N GLU A 206 -5.43 -19.06 0.21
CA GLU A 206 -4.45 -18.70 -0.81
C GLU A 206 -4.89 -17.42 -1.51
N ALA A 207 -3.94 -16.50 -1.63
CA ALA A 207 -4.03 -15.30 -2.44
C ALA A 207 -3.05 -15.44 -3.62
N GLU A 208 -3.60 -15.64 -4.81
CA GLU A 208 -2.85 -15.68 -6.06
C GLU A 208 -2.81 -14.26 -6.64
N PRO A 209 -1.67 -13.53 -6.60
CA PRO A 209 -1.57 -12.18 -7.11
C PRO A 209 -1.47 -12.20 -8.63
N ARG A 210 -2.62 -12.13 -9.31
CA ARG A 210 -2.68 -12.19 -10.76
C ARG A 210 -2.33 -10.85 -11.38
N GLY A 211 -1.45 -10.89 -12.36
CA GLY A 211 -1.09 -9.74 -13.19
C GLY A 211 0.40 -9.73 -13.48
N THR A 212 0.75 -9.17 -14.63
CA THR A 212 2.14 -9.05 -15.05
C THR A 212 2.78 -7.85 -14.38
N ILE A 213 3.94 -8.07 -13.78
CA ILE A 213 4.84 -7.03 -13.33
C ILE A 213 5.84 -6.75 -14.44
N THR A 214 6.08 -5.47 -14.73
CA THR A 214 6.98 -5.01 -15.78
C THR A 214 7.99 -4.04 -15.19
N LEU A 215 9.28 -4.29 -15.46
CA LEU A 215 10.38 -3.36 -15.17
C LEU A 215 11.10 -3.04 -16.47
N GLU A 216 11.15 -1.78 -16.85
CA GLU A 216 11.85 -1.28 -18.02
C GLU A 216 13.14 -0.58 -17.57
N LEU A 217 14.28 -1.02 -18.09
CA LEU A 217 15.57 -0.35 -17.88
C LEU A 217 15.87 0.52 -19.10
N LEU A 218 15.51 1.80 -19.00
CA LEU A 218 15.39 2.70 -20.16
C LEU A 218 16.71 2.91 -20.90
N LYS A 219 17.83 2.99 -20.16
CA LYS A 219 19.17 3.14 -20.74
C LYS A 219 19.57 1.95 -21.64
N HIS A 220 19.08 0.77 -21.32
CA HIS A 220 19.43 -0.48 -22.01
C HIS A 220 18.39 -0.89 -23.06
N ASN A 221 17.24 -0.20 -23.11
CA ASN A 221 16.10 -0.55 -23.95
C ASN A 221 15.66 -2.01 -23.72
N GLU A 222 15.59 -2.40 -22.45
CA GLU A 222 15.22 -3.73 -21.99
C GLU A 222 13.94 -3.67 -21.15
N ALA A 223 13.11 -4.70 -21.29
CA ALA A 223 11.91 -4.88 -20.48
C ALA A 223 11.93 -6.27 -19.84
N TYR A 224 11.72 -6.31 -18.53
CA TYR A 224 11.67 -7.52 -17.74
C TYR A 224 10.24 -7.74 -17.26
N THR A 225 9.71 -8.95 -17.46
CA THR A 225 8.37 -9.30 -16.99
C THR A 225 8.38 -10.55 -16.12
N TRP A 226 7.56 -10.54 -15.06
CA TRP A 226 7.31 -11.71 -14.22
C TRP A 226 5.92 -11.64 -13.57
N THR A 227 5.54 -12.71 -12.88
CA THR A 227 4.36 -12.76 -12.01
C THR A 227 4.78 -13.09 -10.58
N ASN A 228 4.11 -12.48 -9.60
CA ASN A 228 4.43 -12.70 -8.19
C ASN A 228 4.04 -14.11 -7.72
N PRO A 229 4.73 -14.66 -6.69
CA PRO A 229 4.40 -15.97 -6.13
C PRO A 229 3.04 -15.96 -5.42
N THR A 230 2.47 -17.14 -5.24
CA THR A 230 1.24 -17.29 -4.44
C THR A 230 1.57 -17.07 -2.97
N CYS A 231 0.70 -16.33 -2.27
CA CYS A 231 0.78 -16.15 -0.83
C CYS A 231 -0.30 -16.99 -0.15
N CYS A 232 0.06 -17.74 0.88
CA CYS A 232 -0.85 -18.58 1.65
C CYS A 232 -0.85 -18.17 3.12
N VAL A 233 -2.04 -17.92 3.65
CA VAL A 233 -2.26 -17.69 5.08
C VAL A 233 -2.79 -18.97 5.68
N HIS A 234 -2.03 -19.55 6.59
CA HIS A 234 -2.37 -20.82 7.24
C HIS A 234 -3.07 -20.59 8.59
N ASN A 235 -3.75 -21.64 9.07
CA ASN A 235 -4.44 -21.66 10.36
C ASN A 235 -5.52 -20.59 10.52
N VAL A 236 -6.25 -20.25 9.45
CA VAL A 236 -7.25 -19.17 9.47
C VAL A 236 -8.46 -19.45 10.37
N ILE A 237 -8.67 -20.71 10.79
CA ILE A 237 -9.75 -21.09 11.71
C ILE A 237 -9.24 -21.27 13.14
N ILE A 238 -8.19 -22.09 13.34
CA ILE A 238 -7.66 -22.48 14.66
C ILE A 238 -6.14 -22.52 14.59
N GLY A 239 -5.49 -21.92 15.59
CA GLY A 239 -4.04 -21.90 15.75
C GLY A 239 -3.43 -20.52 15.48
N LYS A 240 -2.09 -20.46 15.54
CA LYS A 240 -1.35 -19.24 15.20
C LYS A 240 -1.33 -19.07 13.68
N LEU A 241 -1.79 -17.91 13.20
CA LEU A 241 -1.67 -17.52 11.80
C LEU A 241 -0.19 -17.40 11.41
N TRP A 242 0.15 -17.91 10.24
CA TRP A 242 1.45 -17.70 9.62
C TRP A 242 1.31 -17.63 8.10
N LEU A 243 2.27 -16.97 7.46
CA LEU A 243 2.28 -16.77 6.01
C LEU A 243 3.37 -17.61 5.37
N GLU A 244 3.07 -18.10 4.18
CA GLU A 244 4.00 -18.76 3.28
C GLU A 244 3.88 -18.13 1.89
N GLN A 245 4.99 -18.01 1.18
CA GLN A 245 4.98 -17.71 -0.25
C GLN A 245 5.60 -18.87 -1.00
N TYR A 246 4.95 -19.30 -2.08
CA TYR A 246 5.41 -20.41 -2.89
C TYR A 246 5.01 -20.24 -4.36
N GLY A 247 5.63 -21.06 -5.21
CA GLY A 247 5.44 -21.04 -6.65
C GLY A 247 6.74 -20.71 -7.38
N THR A 248 6.72 -20.88 -8.71
CA THR A 248 7.85 -20.54 -9.57
C THR A 248 7.67 -19.14 -10.11
N VAL A 249 8.67 -18.28 -9.92
CA VAL A 249 8.76 -16.97 -10.56
C VAL A 249 9.72 -17.10 -11.74
N GLU A 250 9.21 -16.82 -12.94
CA GLU A 250 10.01 -16.76 -14.17
C GLU A 250 10.13 -15.30 -14.59
N ILE A 251 11.38 -14.84 -14.78
CA ILE A 251 11.69 -13.47 -15.21
C ILE A 251 12.23 -13.54 -16.64
N VAL A 252 11.55 -12.85 -17.55
CA VAL A 252 11.90 -12.81 -18.97
C VAL A 252 12.36 -11.41 -19.34
N ASN A 253 13.54 -11.28 -19.96
CA ASN A 253 13.99 -10.08 -20.66
C ASN A 253 13.62 -10.21 -22.15
N HIS A 254 12.90 -9.24 -22.72
CA HIS A 254 12.32 -9.27 -24.09
C HIS A 254 13.23 -8.70 -25.18
#